data_AF-A0A7Z9VPD3-F1
#
_entry.id   AF-A0A7Z9VPD3-F1
#
_cell.length_a   1.000
_cell.length_b   1.000
_cell.length_c   1.000
_cell.angle_alpha   90.00
_cell.angle_beta   90.00
_cell.angle_gamma   90.00
#
_symmetry.space_group_name_H-M   'P 1'
#
loop_
_entity.id
_entity.type
_entity.pdbx_description
1 polymer ?
#
loop_
_entity_poly.entity_id
_entity_poly.type
_entity_poly.pdbx_seq_one_letter_code
_entity_poly.pdbx_strand_id
1 'polypeptide(L)'
;MNTQWRKFISVTFPVTLIFIALLVEVFSYLLKDVPLRRHDLDRLVVALQEGDAINSPTVLLGDSITQDVLKGYRVAPIGEVANLTTNKASGVVGSLFLLERYLEKNIPPKRIIFASTPEFFGYDPEGKAAEVYLTSVFNKIEEQKRVMNR
;
A
#
# COMPACT_ATOMS: atom_id res chain seq x y z
N MET A 1 -31.02 26.74 -35.33
CA MET A 1 -29.82 26.71 -34.46
C MET A 1 -28.77 27.63 -35.09
N ASN A 2 -28.28 28.64 -34.36
CA ASN A 2 -27.30 29.59 -34.89
C ASN A 2 -26.04 28.84 -35.39
N THR A 3 -25.43 29.28 -36.49
CA THR A 3 -24.24 28.66 -37.09
C THR A 3 -23.10 28.53 -36.09
N GLN A 4 -22.98 29.49 -35.16
CA GLN A 4 -22.02 29.45 -34.06
C GLN A 4 -22.29 28.30 -33.07
N TRP A 5 -23.57 28.06 -32.70
CA TRP A 5 -23.96 26.96 -31.83
C TRP A 5 -23.70 25.59 -32.46
N ARG A 6 -23.93 25.45 -33.77
CA ARG A 6 -23.60 24.23 -34.51
C ARG A 6 -22.09 23.96 -34.52
N LYS A 7 -21.27 24.97 -34.79
CA LYS A 7 -19.79 24.86 -34.77
C LYS A 7 -19.27 24.52 -33.37
N PHE A 8 -19.85 25.13 -32.34
CA PHE A 8 -19.49 24.84 -30.95
C PHE A 8 -19.76 23.37 -30.59
N ILE A 9 -20.98 22.87 -30.85
CA ILE A 9 -21.37 21.50 -30.48
C ILE A 9 -20.63 20.45 -31.32
N SER A 10 -20.46 20.67 -32.63
CA SER A 10 -19.90 19.66 -33.52
C SER A 10 -18.38 19.65 -33.59
N VAL A 11 -17.71 20.75 -33.24
CA VAL A 11 -16.26 20.88 -33.41
C VAL A 11 -15.58 21.33 -32.13
N THR A 12 -15.94 22.50 -31.61
CA THR A 12 -15.21 23.07 -30.46
C THR A 12 -15.33 22.19 -29.22
N PHE A 13 -16.54 21.77 -28.87
CA PHE A 13 -16.77 20.96 -27.68
C PHE A 13 -16.08 19.58 -27.74
N PRO A 14 -16.23 18.77 -28.81
CA PRO A 14 -15.52 17.49 -28.92
C PRO A 14 -14.00 17.66 -28.91
N VAL A 15 -13.47 18.64 -29.63
CA VAL A 15 -12.01 18.88 -29.69
C VAL A 15 -11.47 19.28 -28.31
N THR A 16 -12.16 20.17 -27.59
CA THR A 16 -11.78 20.53 -26.23
C THR A 16 -11.86 19.34 -25.29
N LEU A 17 -12.87 18.47 -25.43
CA LEU A 17 -13.05 17.29 -24.60
C LEU A 17 -11.93 16.26 -24.84
N ILE A 18 -11.55 16.03 -26.10
CA ILE A 18 -10.38 15.21 -26.47
C ILE A 18 -9.10 15.80 -25.89
N PHE A 19 -8.92 17.12 -25.97
CA PHE A 19 -7.74 17.77 -25.43
C PHE A 19 -7.64 17.64 -23.91
N ILE A 20 -8.76 17.82 -23.20
CA ILE A 20 -8.83 17.58 -21.75
C ILE A 20 -8.53 16.11 -21.43
N ALA A 21 -9.11 15.17 -22.17
CA ALA A 21 -8.87 13.74 -21.96
C ALA A 21 -7.39 13.38 -22.17
N LEU A 22 -6.75 13.92 -23.21
CA LEU A 22 -5.32 13.76 -23.46
C LEU A 22 -4.47 14.32 -22.32
N LEU A 23 -4.81 15.51 -21.80
CA LEU A 23 -4.11 16.07 -20.65
C LEU A 23 -4.23 15.16 -19.43
N VAL A 24 -5.45 14.68 -19.11
CA VAL A 24 -5.69 13.75 -18.00
C VAL A 24 -4.91 12.45 -18.17
N GLU A 25 -4.84 11.91 -19.38
CA GLU A 25 -4.07 10.70 -19.69
C GLU A 25 -2.57 10.92 -19.47
N VAL A 26 -2.02 12.05 -19.95
CA VAL A 26 -0.61 12.40 -19.75
C VAL A 26 -0.30 12.52 -18.25
N PHE A 27 -1.13 13.21 -17.47
CA PHE A 27 -0.93 13.30 -16.03
C PHE A 27 -1.05 11.94 -15.34
N SER A 28 -2.01 11.11 -15.75
CA SER A 28 -2.18 9.75 -15.22
C SER A 28 -0.94 8.89 -15.50
N TYR A 29 -0.40 8.96 -16.71
CA TYR A 29 0.81 8.23 -17.09
C TYR A 29 2.04 8.70 -16.31
N LEU A 30 2.21 10.02 -16.16
CA LEU A 30 3.33 10.59 -15.40
C LEU A 30 3.27 10.22 -13.90
N LEU A 31 2.06 10.06 -13.36
CA LEU A 31 1.85 9.75 -11.94
C LEU A 31 1.71 8.25 -11.65
N LYS A 32 1.76 7.37 -12.66
CA LYS A 32 1.49 5.93 -12.51
C LYS A 32 2.40 5.24 -11.48
N ASP A 33 3.65 5.70 -11.39
CA ASP A 33 4.70 5.11 -10.53
C ASP A 33 4.82 5.85 -9.18
N VAL A 34 4.04 6.92 -8.98
CA VAL A 34 4.06 7.66 -7.71
C VAL A 34 3.38 6.79 -6.65
N PRO A 35 4.09 6.43 -5.56
CA PRO A 35 3.51 5.60 -4.52
C PRO A 35 2.35 6.35 -3.86
N LEU A 36 1.24 5.65 -3.75
CA LEU A 36 0.07 6.14 -3.05
C LEU A 36 0.45 6.34 -1.58
N ARG A 37 0.01 7.43 -0.94
CA ARG A 37 0.24 7.71 0.49
C ARG A 37 -1.10 7.98 1.19
N ARG A 38 -2.04 7.05 1.07
CA ARG A 38 -3.42 7.18 1.55
C ARG A 38 -3.54 6.77 3.02
N HIS A 39 -2.82 5.72 3.42
CA HIS A 39 -2.90 5.14 4.76
C HIS A 39 -1.53 4.81 5.37
N ASP A 40 -1.52 4.45 6.66
CA ASP A 40 -0.29 4.12 7.41
C ASP A 40 0.48 2.95 6.78
N LEU A 41 -0.23 1.97 6.21
CA LEU A 41 0.37 0.86 5.48
C LEU A 41 1.13 1.32 4.24
N ASP A 42 0.58 2.29 3.48
CA ASP A 42 1.24 2.83 2.31
C ASP A 42 2.56 3.51 2.69
N ARG A 43 2.56 4.29 3.78
CA ARG A 43 3.76 4.95 4.30
C ARG A 43 4.81 3.94 4.75
N LEU A 44 4.38 2.88 5.41
CA LEU A 44 5.26 1.79 5.82
C LEU A 44 5.91 1.12 4.60
N VAL A 45 5.12 0.83 3.58
CA VAL A 45 5.62 0.20 2.34
C VAL A 45 6.61 1.10 1.62
N VAL A 46 6.34 2.40 1.53
CA VAL A 46 7.27 3.37 0.94
C VAL A 46 8.57 3.42 1.74
N ALA A 47 8.51 3.50 3.08
CA ALA A 47 9.71 3.50 3.92
C ALA A 47 10.54 2.22 3.74
N LEU A 48 9.89 1.07 3.55
CA LEU A 48 10.57 -0.19 3.25
C LEU A 48 11.21 -0.19 1.86
N GLN A 49 10.53 0.36 0.85
CA GLN A 49 11.04 0.45 -0.52
C GLN A 49 12.23 1.41 -0.65
N GLU A 50 12.14 2.57 0.01
CA GLU A 50 13.18 3.60 0.03
C GLU A 50 14.40 3.18 0.88
N GLY A 51 14.26 2.13 1.71
CA GLY A 51 15.31 1.64 2.60
C GLY A 51 15.46 2.45 3.89
N ASP A 52 14.52 3.36 4.14
CA ASP A 52 14.45 4.19 5.35
C ASP A 52 13.89 3.44 6.56
N ALA A 53 13.46 2.19 6.38
CA ALA A 53 13.06 1.34 7.47
C ALA A 53 14.23 1.10 8.44
N ILE A 54 13.97 1.27 9.74
CA ILE A 54 14.99 1.13 10.77
C ILE A 54 15.46 -0.33 10.83
N ASN A 55 16.68 -0.58 10.36
CA ASN A 55 17.33 -1.88 10.50
C ASN A 55 17.44 -2.24 11.98
N SER A 56 16.67 -3.24 12.39
CA SER A 56 16.47 -3.62 13.78
C SER A 56 16.70 -5.12 13.99
N PRO A 57 17.23 -5.53 15.15
CA PRO A 57 17.41 -6.94 15.48
C PRO A 57 16.06 -7.66 15.71
N THR A 58 14.97 -6.91 15.91
CA THR A 58 13.62 -7.43 16.11
C THR A 58 12.66 -6.83 15.10
N VAL A 59 11.83 -7.67 14.50
CA VAL A 59 10.66 -7.24 13.70
C VAL A 59 9.39 -7.53 14.49
N LEU A 60 8.49 -6.56 14.57
CA LEU A 60 7.18 -6.69 15.20
C LEU A 60 6.08 -6.65 14.13
N LEU A 61 5.36 -7.76 14.00
CA LEU A 61 4.18 -7.92 13.15
C LEU A 61 2.93 -7.92 14.04
N GLY A 62 1.83 -7.43 13.49
CA GLY A 62 0.59 -7.30 14.25
C GLY A 62 -0.54 -6.73 13.42
N ASP A 63 -1.71 -6.71 14.04
CA ASP A 63 -2.96 -6.21 13.47
C ASP A 63 -3.18 -4.73 13.81
N SER A 64 -4.36 -4.21 13.44
CA SER A 64 -4.72 -2.81 13.67
C SER A 64 -4.71 -2.42 15.14
N ILE A 65 -5.03 -3.34 16.05
CA ILE A 65 -5.01 -3.07 17.50
C ILE A 65 -3.58 -2.80 17.95
N THR A 66 -2.66 -3.68 17.56
CA THR A 66 -1.24 -3.55 17.90
C THR A 66 -0.63 -2.30 17.25
N GLN A 67 -1.00 -2.04 16.00
CA GLN A 67 -0.61 -0.83 15.28
C GLN A 67 -1.03 0.44 16.03
N ASP A 68 -2.27 0.51 16.51
CA ASP A 68 -2.78 1.68 17.23
C ASP A 68 -2.09 1.88 18.59
N VAL A 69 -1.77 0.80 19.30
CA VAL A 69 -0.96 0.89 20.54
C VAL A 69 0.43 1.46 20.24
N LEU A 70 1.09 1.00 19.17
CA LEU A 70 2.44 1.45 18.81
C LEU A 70 2.50 2.90 18.31
N LYS A 71 1.37 3.49 17.91
CA LYS A 71 1.30 4.93 17.62
C LYS A 71 1.37 5.77 18.90
N GLY A 72 0.77 5.28 19.99
CA GLY A 72 0.70 6.01 21.26
C GLY A 72 1.86 5.70 22.21
N TYR A 73 2.47 4.52 22.09
CA TYR A 73 3.45 4.03 23.07
C TYR A 73 4.72 3.49 22.40
N ARG A 74 5.86 3.88 22.97
CA ARG A 74 7.16 3.34 22.59
C ARG A 74 7.42 2.05 23.38
N VAL A 75 7.41 0.92 22.68
CA VAL A 75 7.62 -0.42 23.29
C VAL A 75 9.08 -0.83 23.41
N ALA A 76 10.00 -0.13 22.74
CA ALA A 76 11.43 -0.41 22.76
C ALA A 76 12.26 0.85 22.47
N PRO A 77 13.58 0.83 22.76
CA PRO A 77 14.48 1.87 22.28
C PRO A 77 14.46 2.03 20.75
N ILE A 78 14.78 3.23 20.25
CA ILE A 78 14.93 3.47 18.80
C ILE A 78 16.02 2.54 18.28
N GLY A 79 15.76 1.85 17.17
CA GLY A 79 16.71 0.90 16.57
C GLY A 79 16.55 -0.56 17.02
N GLU A 80 15.76 -0.84 18.07
CA GLU A 80 15.63 -2.21 18.60
C GLU A 80 14.51 -3.01 17.94
N VAL A 81 13.45 -2.33 17.51
CA VAL A 81 12.25 -2.95 16.94
C VAL A 81 11.81 -2.21 15.67
N ALA A 82 11.78 -2.95 14.55
CA ALA A 82 11.13 -2.52 13.33
C ALA A 82 9.64 -2.82 13.43
N ASN A 83 8.82 -1.76 13.41
CA ASN A 83 7.36 -1.89 13.44
C ASN A 83 6.83 -2.17 12.02
N LEU A 84 6.41 -3.42 11.78
CA LEU A 84 5.76 -3.86 10.56
C LEU A 84 4.27 -4.21 10.78
N THR A 85 3.64 -3.61 11.80
CA THR A 85 2.21 -3.83 12.05
C THR A 85 1.36 -3.29 10.91
N THR A 86 0.31 -4.04 10.58
CA THR A 86 -0.60 -3.75 9.47
C THR A 86 -2.03 -3.64 9.96
N ASN A 87 -2.91 -3.13 9.11
CA ASN A 87 -4.34 -3.22 9.34
C ASN A 87 -4.82 -4.67 9.24
N LYS A 88 -5.97 -4.98 9.86
CA LYS A 88 -6.59 -6.30 9.73
C LYS A 88 -6.89 -6.65 8.27
N ALA A 89 -7.19 -5.66 7.43
CA ALA A 89 -7.55 -5.82 6.02
C ALA A 89 -6.49 -6.51 5.15
N SER A 90 -5.23 -6.56 5.59
CA SER A 90 -4.15 -7.27 4.86
C SER A 90 -3.89 -8.68 5.40
N GLY A 91 -4.38 -8.98 6.61
CA GLY A 91 -4.16 -10.25 7.31
C GLY A 91 -2.68 -10.63 7.47
N VAL A 92 -2.45 -11.92 7.73
CA VAL A 92 -1.09 -12.51 7.84
C VAL A 92 -0.33 -12.42 6.51
N VAL A 93 -1.03 -12.43 5.38
CA VAL A 93 -0.43 -12.29 4.04
C VAL A 93 0.30 -10.96 3.88
N GLY A 94 -0.37 -9.86 4.24
CA GLY A 94 0.26 -8.55 4.21
C GLY A 94 1.48 -8.49 5.13
N SER A 95 1.41 -9.12 6.30
CA SER A 95 2.56 -9.23 7.21
C SER A 95 3.74 -9.97 6.58
N LEU A 96 3.47 -11.04 5.82
CA LEU A 96 4.49 -11.78 5.08
C LEU A 96 5.14 -10.89 4.00
N PHE A 97 4.35 -10.21 3.18
CA PHE A 97 4.89 -9.34 2.12
C PHE A 97 5.69 -8.16 2.68
N LEU A 98 5.25 -7.57 3.79
CA LEU A 98 6.01 -6.54 4.50
C LEU A 98 7.35 -7.07 5.00
N LEU A 99 7.37 -8.28 5.55
CA LEU A 99 8.60 -8.94 6.00
C LEU A 99 9.54 -9.23 4.82
N GLU A 100 9.02 -9.75 3.70
CA GLU A 100 9.83 -9.99 2.49
C GLU A 100 10.48 -8.69 1.99
N ARG A 101 9.69 -7.61 1.89
CA ARG A 101 10.19 -6.27 1.50
C ARG A 101 11.23 -5.74 2.50
N TYR A 102 11.02 -5.95 3.80
CA TYR A 102 12.01 -5.59 4.82
C TYR A 102 13.34 -6.29 4.59
N LEU A 103 13.31 -7.61 4.33
CA LEU A 103 14.49 -8.45 4.14
C LEU A 103 15.26 -8.16 2.85
N GLU A 104 14.64 -7.58 1.83
CA GLU A 104 15.33 -7.16 0.60
C GLU A 104 16.35 -6.03 0.82
N LYS A 105 16.14 -5.21 1.85
CA LYS A 105 16.92 -3.98 2.10
C LYS A 105 17.60 -3.96 3.46
N ASN A 106 17.25 -4.87 4.36
CA ASN A 106 17.77 -4.90 5.74
C ASN A 106 18.49 -6.21 6.05
N ILE A 107 19.28 -6.19 7.11
CA ILE A 107 19.88 -7.40 7.66
C ILE A 107 18.76 -8.26 8.25
N PRO A 108 18.78 -9.59 8.05
CA PRO A 108 17.79 -10.47 8.66
C PRO A 108 17.70 -10.26 10.18
N PRO A 109 16.49 -10.07 10.73
CA PRO A 109 16.32 -9.84 12.16
C PRO A 109 16.65 -11.12 12.93
N LYS A 110 17.11 -10.96 14.17
CA LYS A 110 17.35 -12.09 15.08
C LYS A 110 16.05 -12.72 15.58
N ARG A 111 14.96 -11.95 15.56
CA ARG A 111 13.64 -12.37 16.08
C ARG A 111 12.51 -11.66 15.35
N ILE A 112 11.43 -12.42 15.14
CA ILE A 112 10.16 -11.93 14.61
C ILE A 112 9.12 -12.18 15.69
N ILE A 113 8.42 -11.14 16.10
CA ILE A 113 7.38 -11.18 17.11
C ILE A 113 6.05 -10.91 16.44
N PHE A 114 5.06 -11.77 16.69
CA PHE A 114 3.67 -11.48 16.38
C PHE A 114 2.96 -11.05 17.66
N ALA A 115 2.54 -9.79 17.72
CA ALA A 115 1.59 -9.30 18.70
C ALA A 115 0.33 -8.93 17.93
N SER A 116 -0.71 -9.75 18.05
CA SER A 116 -1.99 -9.52 17.37
C SER A 116 -3.11 -10.20 18.14
N THR A 117 -4.35 -9.84 17.85
CA THR A 117 -5.47 -10.62 18.34
C THR A 117 -5.49 -12.02 17.71
N PRO A 118 -6.08 -13.04 18.37
CA PRO A 118 -6.16 -14.40 17.83
C PRO A 118 -6.85 -14.45 16.45
N GLU A 119 -7.83 -13.58 16.23
CA GLU A 119 -8.58 -13.52 14.97
C GLU A 119 -7.69 -13.12 13.80
N PHE A 120 -6.55 -12.45 14.03
CA PHE A 120 -5.63 -12.07 12.97
C PHE A 120 -5.09 -13.29 12.20
N PHE A 121 -4.83 -14.39 12.90
CA PHE A 121 -4.28 -15.61 12.29
C PHE A 121 -5.33 -16.40 11.49
N GLY A 122 -6.60 -16.30 11.88
CA GLY A 122 -7.72 -16.93 11.18
C GLY A 122 -8.43 -16.00 10.19
N TYR A 123 -7.98 -14.75 10.06
CA TYR A 123 -8.62 -13.78 9.18
C TYR A 123 -8.15 -13.99 7.74
N ASP A 124 -9.09 -14.34 6.88
CA ASP A 124 -8.88 -14.31 5.43
C ASP A 124 -9.42 -12.98 4.87
N PRO A 125 -8.59 -12.16 4.21
CA PRO A 125 -9.03 -10.91 3.61
C PRO A 125 -10.03 -11.15 2.46
N GLU A 126 -11.32 -10.93 2.71
CA GLU A 126 -12.37 -11.08 1.70
C GLU A 126 -12.97 -9.74 1.23
N GLY A 127 -13.45 -9.74 -0.01
CA GLY A 127 -14.22 -8.64 -0.61
C GLY A 127 -13.36 -7.50 -1.19
N LYS A 128 -14.05 -6.49 -1.74
CA LYS A 128 -13.43 -5.41 -2.52
C LYS A 128 -12.40 -4.58 -1.74
N ALA A 129 -12.57 -4.44 -0.43
CA ALA A 129 -11.64 -3.68 0.38
C ALA A 129 -10.28 -4.41 0.51
N ALA A 130 -10.31 -5.71 0.82
CA ALA A 130 -9.11 -6.54 0.86
C ALA A 130 -8.43 -6.60 -0.52
N GLU A 131 -9.21 -6.76 -1.59
CA GLU A 131 -8.71 -6.75 -2.96
C GLU A 131 -7.97 -5.43 -3.25
N VAL A 132 -8.57 -4.28 -2.94
CA VAL A 132 -7.91 -2.98 -3.14
C VAL A 132 -6.62 -2.88 -2.32
N TYR A 133 -6.60 -3.29 -1.05
CA TYR A 133 -5.39 -3.23 -0.23
C TYR A 133 -4.30 -4.18 -0.75
N LEU A 134 -4.64 -5.43 -1.07
CA LEU A 134 -3.67 -6.42 -1.53
C LEU A 134 -3.15 -6.13 -2.94
N THR A 135 -3.98 -5.58 -3.83
CA THR A 135 -3.60 -5.30 -5.22
C THR A 135 -2.92 -3.94 -5.40
N SER A 136 -3.35 -2.92 -4.66
CA SER A 136 -2.80 -1.57 -4.82
C SER A 136 -1.54 -1.32 -3.99
N VAL A 137 -1.40 -1.97 -2.84
CA VAL A 137 -0.24 -1.79 -1.94
C VAL A 137 0.86 -2.79 -2.25
N PHE A 138 0.52 -4.07 -2.41
CA PHE A 138 1.47 -5.16 -2.66
C PHE A 138 1.60 -5.46 -4.16
N ASN A 139 2.05 -4.47 -4.93
CA ASN A 139 2.01 -4.48 -6.38
C ASN A 139 3.11 -5.31 -7.10
N LYS A 140 3.98 -6.06 -6.39
CA LYS A 140 4.98 -6.88 -7.10
C LYS A 140 4.30 -8.05 -7.79
N ILE A 141 4.80 -8.42 -8.97
CA ILE A 141 4.25 -9.53 -9.77
C ILE A 141 4.15 -10.83 -8.96
N GLU A 142 5.14 -11.11 -8.11
CA GLU A 142 5.16 -12.31 -7.26
C GLU A 142 4.11 -12.26 -6.14
N GLU A 143 3.92 -11.10 -5.52
CA GLU A 143 2.90 -10.86 -4.49
C GLU A 143 1.51 -11.05 -5.10
N GLN A 144 1.26 -10.44 -6.27
CA GLN A 144 0.00 -10.55 -7.00
C GLN A 144 -0.32 -12.00 -7.40
N LYS A 145 0.66 -12.75 -7.91
CA LYS A 145 0.48 -14.17 -8.22
C LYS A 145 0.09 -14.99 -7.00
N ARG A 146 0.66 -14.71 -5.83
CA ARG A 146 0.35 -15.42 -4.58
C ARG A 146 -1.02 -15.06 -4.02
N VAL A 147 -1.48 -13.83 -4.24
CA VAL A 147 -2.84 -13.40 -3.88
C VAL A 147 -3.87 -14.03 -4.81
N MET A 148 -3.60 -14.10 -6.12
CA MET A 148 -4.53 -14.66 -7.12
C MET A 148 -4.65 -16.18 -7.11
N ASN A 149 -3.66 -16.89 -6.55
CA ASN A 149 -3.63 -18.36 -6.46
C ASN A 149 -4.16 -18.89 -5.11
N ARG A 150 -4.78 -18.03 -4.30
CA ARG A 150 -5.51 -18.40 -3.08
C ARG A 150 -6.98 -18.62 -3.41
#